data_AF-A0AAD6IEP4-F1
#
_entry.id   AF-A0AAD6IEP4-F1
#
_cell.length_a   1.000
_cell.length_b   1.000
_cell.length_c   1.000
_cell.angle_alpha   90.00
_cell.angle_beta   90.00
_cell.angle_gamma   90.00
#
_symmetry.space_group_name_H-M   'P 1'
#
loop_
_entity.id
_entity.type
_entity.pdbx_description
1 polymer ?
#
loop_
_entity_poly.entity_id
_entity_poly.type
_entity_poly.pdbx_seq_one_letter_code
_entity_poly.pdbx_strand_id
1 'polypeptide(L)'
;MRRATVQACRTARRAPVWNVSVKRPSPLSFTHNQLRSLRSYSGSKRSYFPAAIQSSMHRRNLSLAVISTVVASGAWYAYQGDTVKSAASQFRSFASSALNSAYAEDPAEPARRALLVSNDQFYTAALSGDQPLAKTTDDSDRGVLEMLTPEQATQKLRKNEESYLVNRGKGVVRYDIVQVPSNSPIEDDHAEKIVEIPASVAAVKDGEPSSDWMFWAVFDGHSGWTTSAKLRNVLISYVARELNTTYKAAAADTSLLVPSSEAVDAAIKQGFVRLDNDIVNESVKEVFKAKSRRVAAELLAPALSGSCALLSFYDSQSKDVKVAVAGDSRAVLGRRGPSGKWTATALSEDQTGGTPSEMKRIREEHPGEPYATKNGRILGQLEPSRSFGDAAYKWTREIQDQIKGKFFGRTPHPLLKTPPYVTAEPIITTTKVDPSKGDFIVMATDGLWEMLSNEEVVGLVGQWIEQQQSAAVSTGTSKTWLQSWFGFDSQKQLPVESTADASGEGQRRPIRQQQYDISGAASRFVVEDKNAATHLVRNAMGGKDKDMVCALLTLPSPYSRRYRDDVTVEVIFFGQGPDSRTVEVNQEATAPEEPVKSKL
;
A
#
# COMPACT_ATOMS: atom_id res chain seq x y z
N MET A 1 -22.72 -40.00 -45.89
CA MET A 1 -24.04 -39.83 -46.56
C MET A 1 -25.14 -39.76 -45.51
N ARG A 2 -25.95 -38.70 -45.56
CA ARG A 2 -27.35 -38.56 -45.06
C ARG A 2 -27.63 -38.97 -43.60
N ARG A 3 -27.84 -37.97 -42.73
CA ARG A 3 -29.15 -37.43 -42.27
C ARG A 3 -29.53 -38.02 -40.90
N ALA A 4 -29.42 -37.20 -39.86
CA ALA A 4 -30.17 -37.38 -38.62
C ALA A 4 -31.15 -36.21 -38.50
N THR A 5 -32.42 -36.56 -38.49
CA THR A 5 -33.56 -35.65 -38.51
C THR A 5 -34.06 -35.41 -37.08
N VAL A 6 -34.37 -34.14 -36.85
CA VAL A 6 -35.21 -33.51 -35.82
C VAL A 6 -36.27 -34.41 -35.17
N GLN A 7 -36.37 -34.34 -33.84
CA GLN A 7 -37.64 -34.51 -33.15
C GLN A 7 -37.77 -33.50 -32.00
N ALA A 8 -38.79 -32.65 -32.12
CA ALA A 8 -39.20 -31.64 -31.16
C ALA A 8 -40.29 -32.19 -30.24
N CYS A 9 -40.24 -31.86 -28.95
CA CYS A 9 -41.38 -31.97 -28.05
C CYS A 9 -41.61 -30.64 -27.32
N ARG A 10 -42.83 -30.13 -27.49
CA ARG A 10 -43.42 -28.96 -26.85
C ARG A 10 -43.84 -29.30 -25.41
N THR A 11 -43.61 -28.38 -24.48
CA THR A 11 -44.53 -28.15 -23.35
C THR A 11 -44.71 -26.65 -23.16
N ALA A 12 -45.97 -26.23 -23.15
CA ALA A 12 -46.44 -24.86 -23.00
C ALA A 12 -47.29 -24.76 -21.73
N ARG A 13 -47.52 -23.50 -21.28
CA ARG A 13 -48.39 -22.99 -20.18
C ARG A 13 -47.56 -22.61 -18.93
N ARG A 14 -47.65 -21.40 -18.35
CA ARG A 14 -48.63 -20.30 -18.37
C ARG A 14 -47.93 -18.98 -17.99
N ALA A 15 -48.40 -17.86 -18.55
CA ALA A 15 -48.08 -16.50 -18.13
C ALA A 15 -49.05 -15.99 -17.04
N PRO A 16 -48.69 -14.97 -16.24
CA PRO A 16 -49.65 -14.06 -15.67
C PRO A 16 -49.56 -12.66 -16.31
N VAL A 17 -50.75 -12.09 -16.48
CA VAL A 17 -51.09 -10.85 -17.18
C VAL A 17 -50.81 -9.62 -16.31
N TRP A 18 -50.45 -8.53 -16.98
CA TRP A 18 -50.33 -7.16 -16.50
C TRP A 18 -51.58 -6.62 -15.79
N ASN A 19 -51.37 -5.84 -14.73
CA ASN A 19 -52.31 -4.80 -14.31
C ASN A 19 -51.61 -3.44 -14.36
N VAL A 20 -52.03 -2.63 -15.34
CA VAL A 20 -51.68 -1.23 -15.52
C VAL A 20 -52.71 -0.40 -14.77
N SER A 21 -52.29 0.42 -13.81
CA SER A 21 -53.13 1.50 -13.28
C SER A 21 -52.59 2.83 -13.75
N VAL A 22 -53.31 3.41 -14.71
CA VAL A 22 -53.16 4.77 -15.24
C VAL A 22 -53.65 5.76 -14.18
N LYS A 23 -52.86 6.80 -13.88
CA LYS A 23 -53.38 8.09 -13.40
C LYS A 23 -52.99 9.17 -14.40
N ARG A 24 -54.00 9.81 -14.99
CA ARG A 24 -53.87 10.98 -15.87
C ARG A 24 -53.68 12.27 -15.04
N PRO A 25 -53.10 13.33 -15.64
CA PRO A 25 -52.83 14.60 -15.01
C PRO A 25 -53.98 15.60 -15.19
N SER A 26 -54.03 16.63 -14.35
CA SER A 26 -54.84 17.84 -14.56
C SER A 26 -54.05 19.09 -14.16
N PRO A 27 -54.28 20.25 -14.82
CA PRO A 27 -53.36 21.37 -14.90
C PRO A 27 -53.68 22.50 -13.91
N LEU A 28 -52.79 23.49 -13.76
CA LEU A 28 -53.13 24.92 -13.87
C LEU A 28 -51.89 25.84 -13.80
N SER A 29 -52.02 26.92 -14.57
CA SER A 29 -51.10 27.93 -15.08
C SER A 29 -50.40 28.89 -14.11
N PHE A 30 -49.21 29.33 -14.56
CA PHE A 30 -48.59 30.68 -14.55
C PHE A 30 -49.02 31.77 -13.55
N THR A 31 -48.02 32.43 -12.94
CA THR A 31 -47.80 33.89 -13.09
C THR A 31 -46.35 34.32 -12.77
N HIS A 32 -45.87 35.26 -13.58
CA HIS A 32 -44.68 36.11 -13.46
C HIS A 32 -44.83 37.15 -12.32
N ASN A 33 -43.75 37.50 -11.59
CA ASN A 33 -43.15 38.85 -11.60
C ASN A 33 -42.02 39.09 -10.56
N GLN A 34 -40.92 39.64 -11.09
CA GLN A 34 -40.09 40.78 -10.65
C GLN A 34 -39.58 40.98 -9.19
N LEU A 35 -38.24 41.02 -9.11
CA LEU A 35 -37.36 42.12 -8.64
C LEU A 35 -37.73 42.96 -7.40
N ARG A 36 -36.82 42.98 -6.41
CA ARG A 36 -36.15 44.17 -5.79
C ARG A 36 -35.23 43.70 -4.63
N SER A 37 -33.92 43.93 -4.73
CA SER A 37 -33.16 45.04 -4.12
C SER A 37 -32.60 44.75 -2.72
N LEU A 38 -31.27 44.69 -2.67
CA LEU A 38 -30.32 45.22 -1.67
C LEU A 38 -30.81 45.47 -0.23
N ARG A 39 -30.12 44.84 0.73
CA ARG A 39 -29.57 45.53 1.90
C ARG A 39 -28.35 44.81 2.47
N SER A 40 -27.27 45.58 2.54
CA SER A 40 -26.10 45.40 3.38
C SER A 40 -26.46 45.36 4.87
N TYR A 41 -25.83 44.49 5.65
CA TYR A 41 -25.51 44.76 7.04
C TYR A 41 -24.23 44.02 7.45
N SER A 42 -23.36 44.75 8.13
CA SER A 42 -22.04 44.37 8.60
C SER A 42 -22.08 43.62 9.93
N GLY A 43 -21.06 42.80 10.16
CA GLY A 43 -20.45 42.63 11.48
C GLY A 43 -21.00 41.49 12.34
N SER A 44 -20.22 40.40 12.44
CA SER A 44 -19.71 39.92 13.72
C SER A 44 -18.78 38.74 13.51
N LYS A 45 -17.59 38.83 14.12
CA LYS A 45 -16.58 37.77 14.19
C LYS A 45 -17.18 36.54 14.88
N ARG A 46 -17.11 35.37 14.23
CA ARG A 46 -17.28 34.08 14.89
C ARG A 46 -16.07 33.21 14.62
N SER A 47 -15.44 32.82 15.72
CA SER A 47 -14.38 31.83 15.85
C SER A 47 -14.81 30.51 15.21
N TYR A 48 -14.03 30.02 14.24
CA TYR A 48 -14.16 28.68 13.70
C TYR A 48 -13.51 27.70 14.69
N PHE A 49 -14.34 26.93 15.39
CA PHE A 49 -13.91 25.66 15.97
C PHE A 49 -13.75 24.64 14.83
N PRO A 50 -12.67 23.83 14.80
CA PRO A 50 -12.55 22.76 13.82
C PRO A 50 -13.60 21.67 14.12
N ALA A 51 -14.34 21.30 13.08
CA ALA A 51 -15.32 20.23 13.13
C ALA A 51 -14.64 18.89 13.44
N ALA A 52 -15.24 18.11 14.34
CA ALA A 52 -14.80 16.76 14.67
C ALA A 52 -14.75 15.87 13.42
N ILE A 53 -13.61 15.20 13.24
CA ILE A 53 -13.38 14.20 12.19
C ILE A 53 -14.28 13.00 12.48
N GLN A 54 -15.43 12.93 11.80
CA GLN A 54 -16.29 11.75 11.82
C GLN A 54 -15.84 10.79 10.71
N SER A 55 -15.29 9.64 11.14
CA SER A 55 -15.07 8.47 10.31
C SER A 55 -16.35 8.08 9.57
N SER A 56 -16.28 7.98 8.24
CA SER A 56 -17.41 7.67 7.38
C SER A 56 -17.40 6.19 6.95
N MET A 57 -17.70 5.29 7.88
CA MET A 57 -18.21 3.96 7.49
C MET A 57 -19.70 4.07 7.16
N HIS A 58 -20.04 3.72 5.93
CA HIS A 58 -21.41 3.59 5.45
C HIS A 58 -22.25 2.73 6.41
N ARG A 59 -23.15 3.35 7.18
CA ARG A 59 -24.25 2.67 7.85
C ARG A 59 -25.33 2.36 6.82
N ARG A 60 -25.55 1.09 6.52
CA ARG A 60 -26.80 0.63 5.91
C ARG A 60 -27.81 0.36 7.03
N ASN A 61 -28.86 1.18 7.09
CA ASN A 61 -30.16 0.82 7.66
C ASN A 61 -30.77 -0.29 6.77
N LEU A 62 -31.55 -1.29 7.17
CA LEU A 62 -32.15 -1.73 8.43
C LEU A 62 -32.71 -3.15 8.14
N SER A 63 -32.79 -4.03 9.13
CA SER A 63 -33.99 -4.86 9.40
C SER A 63 -33.84 -5.58 10.74
N LEU A 64 -34.66 -5.15 11.71
CA LEU A 64 -34.90 -5.83 12.97
C LEU A 64 -35.45 -7.24 12.71
N ALA A 65 -34.85 -8.25 13.34
CA ALA A 65 -35.48 -9.54 13.59
C ALA A 65 -35.43 -9.82 15.09
N VAL A 66 -36.61 -9.79 15.68
CA VAL A 66 -36.94 -9.87 17.12
C VAL A 66 -36.87 -11.32 17.62
N ILE A 67 -35.72 -11.99 17.46
CA ILE A 67 -35.50 -13.34 17.99
C ILE A 67 -34.10 -13.41 18.63
N SER A 68 -33.90 -12.69 19.72
CA SER A 68 -32.73 -12.89 20.59
C SER A 68 -32.99 -12.54 22.05
N THR A 69 -34.13 -11.94 22.38
CA THR A 69 -34.52 -11.59 23.76
C THR A 69 -35.07 -12.77 24.58
N VAL A 70 -35.42 -13.92 23.98
CA VAL A 70 -35.94 -15.07 24.74
C VAL A 70 -34.84 -15.94 25.36
N VAL A 71 -33.62 -15.95 24.79
CA VAL A 71 -32.52 -16.78 25.31
C VAL A 71 -31.81 -16.10 26.49
N ALA A 72 -31.76 -14.77 26.52
CA ALA A 72 -31.15 -14.01 27.61
C ALA A 72 -32.01 -13.99 28.90
N SER A 73 -33.33 -14.11 28.80
CA SER A 73 -34.23 -14.12 29.96
C SER A 73 -34.23 -15.46 30.71
N GLY A 74 -33.97 -16.58 30.03
CA GLY A 74 -33.92 -17.90 30.66
C GLY A 74 -32.67 -18.12 31.53
N ALA A 75 -31.53 -17.54 31.15
CA ALA A 75 -30.28 -17.65 31.90
C ALA A 75 -30.25 -16.79 33.18
N TRP A 76 -31.01 -15.70 33.22
CA TRP A 76 -31.09 -14.82 34.39
C TRP A 76 -32.01 -15.38 35.49
N TYR A 77 -33.09 -16.08 35.11
CA TYR A 77 -34.04 -16.67 36.07
C TYR A 77 -33.51 -17.95 36.76
N ALA A 78 -32.49 -18.62 36.20
CA ALA A 78 -31.87 -19.79 36.81
C ALA A 78 -30.74 -19.47 37.81
N TYR A 79 -30.38 -18.18 37.97
CA TYR A 79 -29.23 -17.75 38.79
C TYR A 79 -29.62 -16.98 40.07
N GLN A 80 -30.91 -16.78 40.35
CA GLN A 80 -31.40 -16.18 41.60
C GLN A 80 -32.39 -17.10 42.34
N GLY A 81 -31.83 -17.89 43.25
CA GLY A 81 -32.53 -18.73 44.25
C GLY A 81 -31.52 -19.80 44.70
N ASP A 82 -31.03 -19.89 45.93
CA ASP A 82 -31.58 -19.46 47.21
C ASP A 82 -30.43 -19.10 48.17
N THR A 83 -30.68 -18.13 49.05
CA THR A 83 -29.83 -17.81 50.20
C THR A 83 -30.60 -18.17 51.45
N VAL A 84 -30.16 -19.16 52.23
CA VAL A 84 -30.52 -19.25 53.66
C VAL A 84 -29.28 -19.62 54.49
N LYS A 85 -29.12 -18.85 55.56
CA LYS A 85 -28.02 -18.82 56.54
C LYS A 85 -28.02 -20.04 57.47
N SER A 86 -26.83 -20.40 57.93
CA SER A 86 -26.53 -21.30 59.05
C SER A 86 -27.07 -20.82 60.40
N ALA A 87 -27.63 -21.73 61.22
CA ALA A 87 -27.21 -22.00 62.61
C ALA A 87 -28.06 -23.08 63.30
N ALA A 88 -27.44 -24.19 63.76
CA ALA A 88 -27.59 -24.78 65.11
C ALA A 88 -27.00 -26.22 65.20
N SER A 89 -25.82 -26.29 65.81
CA SER A 89 -25.31 -27.27 66.80
C SER A 89 -25.70 -28.76 66.84
N GLN A 90 -24.62 -29.55 66.98
CA GLN A 90 -24.44 -30.79 67.77
C GLN A 90 -24.88 -32.13 67.19
N PHE A 91 -23.90 -33.00 66.88
CA PHE A 91 -23.65 -34.24 67.66
C PHE A 91 -22.25 -34.81 67.35
N ARG A 92 -21.58 -35.37 68.37
CA ARG A 92 -20.23 -35.95 68.34
C ARG A 92 -20.26 -37.47 68.12
N SER A 93 -19.21 -37.96 67.44
CA SER A 93 -18.46 -39.24 67.62
C SER A 93 -19.21 -40.57 67.38
N PHE A 94 -18.63 -41.65 66.83
CA PHE A 94 -17.27 -42.22 66.95
C PHE A 94 -16.79 -42.94 65.67
N ALA A 95 -15.48 -43.15 65.59
CA ALA A 95 -14.73 -43.76 64.48
C ALA A 95 -14.82 -45.30 64.42
N SER A 96 -14.62 -45.86 63.21
CA SER A 96 -13.73 -47.02 63.01
C SER A 96 -13.25 -47.10 61.54
N SER A 97 -12.10 -47.73 61.40
CA SER A 97 -11.11 -47.80 60.32
C SER A 97 -11.48 -48.58 59.05
N ALA A 98 -10.91 -48.21 57.90
CA ALA A 98 -10.15 -49.11 57.02
C ALA A 98 -9.44 -48.34 55.88
N LEU A 99 -8.20 -48.74 55.59
CA LEU A 99 -7.35 -48.25 54.50
C LEU A 99 -7.86 -48.71 53.12
N ASN A 100 -7.67 -47.89 52.08
CA ASN A 100 -7.00 -48.31 50.84
C ASN A 100 -6.61 -47.13 49.94
N SER A 101 -5.43 -47.30 49.33
CA SER A 101 -4.72 -46.42 48.40
C SER A 101 -5.51 -46.13 47.10
N ALA A 102 -5.48 -44.88 46.63
CA ALA A 102 -5.74 -44.56 45.22
C ALA A 102 -4.93 -43.33 44.79
N TYR A 103 -4.27 -43.49 43.65
CA TYR A 103 -3.42 -42.53 42.94
C TYR A 103 -4.21 -41.31 42.47
N ALA A 104 -3.49 -40.19 42.32
CA ALA A 104 -4.00 -38.94 41.76
C ALA A 104 -4.30 -39.06 40.25
N GLU A 105 -5.44 -38.52 39.82
CA GLU A 105 -5.68 -38.09 38.45
C GLU A 105 -5.86 -36.56 38.43
N ASP A 106 -5.16 -35.89 37.51
CA ASP A 106 -5.25 -34.46 37.23
C ASP A 106 -6.63 -34.08 36.65
N PRO A 107 -7.10 -32.84 36.88
CA PRO A 107 -8.41 -32.40 36.43
C PRO A 107 -8.45 -32.17 34.90
N ALA A 108 -9.43 -32.79 34.23
CA ALA A 108 -9.64 -32.71 32.79
C ALA A 108 -10.13 -31.33 32.30
N GLU A 109 -9.55 -30.88 31.18
CA GLU A 109 -9.87 -29.66 30.40
C GLU A 109 -11.34 -29.60 29.90
N PRO A 110 -11.96 -28.39 29.82
CA PRO A 110 -13.37 -28.25 29.43
C PRO A 110 -13.59 -28.38 27.90
N ALA A 111 -13.78 -29.62 27.43
CA ALA A 111 -14.10 -29.89 26.02
C ALA A 111 -15.53 -29.45 25.63
N ARG A 112 -15.67 -28.59 24.61
CA ARG A 112 -16.97 -28.31 23.97
C ARG A 112 -17.35 -29.50 23.08
N ARG A 113 -18.54 -30.07 23.25
CA ARG A 113 -19.00 -31.23 22.46
C ARG A 113 -19.76 -30.77 21.22
N ALA A 114 -19.37 -31.24 20.04
CA ALA A 114 -20.16 -31.12 18.82
C ALA A 114 -20.88 -32.43 18.53
N LEU A 115 -22.12 -32.32 18.06
CA LEU A 115 -22.98 -33.45 17.74
C LEU A 115 -22.93 -33.67 16.22
N LEU A 116 -22.20 -34.70 15.79
CA LEU A 116 -22.12 -35.06 14.38
C LEU A 116 -23.25 -36.04 14.06
N VAL A 117 -23.99 -35.76 12.99
CA VAL A 117 -25.08 -36.62 12.49
C VAL A 117 -24.62 -37.27 11.18
N SER A 118 -24.49 -38.59 11.18
CA SER A 118 -24.22 -39.40 9.99
C SER A 118 -24.98 -40.71 10.09
N ASN A 119 -25.70 -41.09 9.02
CA ASN A 119 -26.41 -42.35 8.82
C ASN A 119 -26.91 -43.02 10.11
N ASP A 120 -27.97 -42.45 10.67
CA ASP A 120 -28.76 -42.97 11.80
C ASP A 120 -28.03 -43.16 13.14
N GLN A 121 -26.84 -42.56 13.33
CA GLN A 121 -26.17 -42.53 14.63
C GLN A 121 -25.70 -41.12 15.02
N PHE A 122 -25.84 -40.79 16.31
CA PHE A 122 -25.33 -39.56 16.91
C PHE A 122 -23.97 -39.82 17.54
N TYR A 123 -22.93 -39.09 17.11
CA TYR A 123 -21.63 -39.11 17.77
C TYR A 123 -21.37 -37.76 18.44
N THR A 124 -20.96 -37.79 19.71
CA THR A 124 -20.40 -36.61 20.38
C THR A 124 -18.90 -36.64 20.23
N ALA A 125 -18.36 -35.77 19.37
CA ALA A 125 -16.92 -35.54 19.29
C ALA A 125 -16.54 -34.39 20.24
N ALA A 126 -15.46 -34.56 20.98
CA ALA A 126 -14.83 -33.47 21.71
C ALA A 126 -14.15 -32.54 20.69
N LEU A 127 -14.63 -31.30 20.57
CA LEU A 127 -13.83 -30.25 19.93
C LEU A 127 -12.90 -29.73 21.02
N SER A 128 -11.62 -30.10 20.94
CA SER A 128 -10.58 -29.44 21.74
C SER A 128 -10.54 -27.97 21.32
N GLY A 129 -10.90 -27.07 22.23
CA GLY A 129 -11.00 -25.63 22.00
C GLY A 129 -9.68 -24.95 21.64
N ASP A 130 -8.56 -25.65 21.79
CA ASP A 130 -7.20 -25.14 21.58
C ASP A 130 -6.58 -25.51 20.22
N GLN A 131 -7.35 -26.13 19.32
CA GLN A 131 -6.83 -26.42 17.99
C GLN A 131 -6.84 -25.14 17.12
N PRO A 132 -5.73 -24.78 16.47
CA PRO A 132 -5.66 -23.58 15.66
C PRO A 132 -6.66 -23.66 14.49
N LEU A 133 -7.29 -22.52 14.19
CA LEU A 133 -8.30 -22.38 13.15
C LEU A 133 -7.67 -22.74 11.80
N ALA A 134 -8.02 -23.88 11.22
CA ALA A 134 -7.43 -24.36 9.98
C ALA A 134 -8.49 -24.55 8.87
N LYS A 135 -8.10 -24.27 7.62
CA LYS A 135 -8.89 -24.58 6.42
C LYS A 135 -7.96 -25.10 5.31
N THR A 136 -8.34 -26.20 4.68
CA THR A 136 -7.71 -26.66 3.44
C THR A 136 -8.18 -25.77 2.29
N THR A 137 -7.25 -25.18 1.54
CA THR A 137 -7.57 -24.45 0.32
C THR A 137 -7.50 -25.38 -0.89
N ASP A 138 -8.19 -24.98 -1.96
CA ASP A 138 -8.33 -25.76 -3.20
C ASP A 138 -6.96 -25.98 -3.90
N ASP A 139 -5.94 -25.18 -3.54
CA ASP A 139 -4.57 -25.24 -4.04
C ASP A 139 -3.62 -26.15 -3.23
N SER A 140 -4.15 -27.03 -2.38
CA SER A 140 -3.40 -27.94 -1.49
C SER A 140 -2.70 -27.27 -0.30
N ASP A 141 -2.88 -25.96 -0.11
CA ASP A 141 -2.33 -25.24 1.04
C ASP A 141 -3.27 -25.36 2.25
N ARG A 142 -2.72 -25.82 3.38
CA ARG A 142 -3.44 -25.78 4.66
C ARG A 142 -3.22 -24.41 5.29
N GLY A 143 -4.23 -23.54 5.23
CA GLY A 143 -4.21 -22.28 5.96
C GLY A 143 -4.50 -22.54 7.43
N VAL A 144 -3.53 -22.30 8.32
CA VAL A 144 -3.69 -22.39 9.77
C VAL A 144 -3.53 -20.99 10.35
N LEU A 145 -4.56 -20.50 11.05
CA LEU A 145 -4.51 -19.27 11.83
C LEU A 145 -3.98 -19.61 13.22
N GLU A 146 -2.67 -19.56 13.33
CA GLU A 146 -1.91 -19.67 14.57
C GLU A 146 -1.12 -18.38 14.77
N MET A 147 -1.03 -17.91 16.02
CA MET A 147 -0.24 -16.72 16.33
C MET A 147 1.22 -16.99 16.01
N LEU A 148 1.80 -16.16 15.15
CA LEU A 148 3.21 -16.30 14.79
C LEU A 148 4.09 -16.10 16.03
N THR A 149 5.10 -16.96 16.18
CA THR A 149 6.20 -16.68 17.12
C THR A 149 7.04 -15.51 16.61
N PRO A 150 7.82 -14.81 17.47
CA PRO A 150 8.72 -13.74 17.03
C PRO A 150 9.69 -14.16 15.91
N GLU A 151 10.12 -15.41 15.91
CA GLU A 151 11.00 -15.99 14.88
C GLU A 151 10.24 -16.16 13.56
N GLN A 152 9.02 -16.71 13.60
CA GLN A 152 8.17 -16.85 12.41
C GLN A 152 7.75 -15.50 11.84
N ALA A 153 7.45 -14.51 12.69
CA ALA A 153 7.18 -13.15 12.29
C ALA A 153 8.39 -12.53 11.59
N THR A 154 9.60 -12.74 12.14
CA THR A 154 10.85 -12.32 11.50
C THR A 154 11.08 -13.00 10.15
N GLN A 155 10.85 -14.32 10.05
CA GLN A 155 10.92 -15.03 8.77
C GLN A 155 9.93 -14.46 7.75
N LYS A 156 8.70 -14.13 8.17
CA LYS A 156 7.69 -13.55 7.31
C LYS A 156 8.06 -12.15 6.82
N LEU A 157 8.63 -11.30 7.67
CA LEU A 157 9.14 -9.97 7.29
C LEU A 157 10.28 -10.07 6.27
N ARG A 158 11.20 -11.00 6.51
CA ARG A 158 12.40 -11.19 5.70
C ARG A 158 12.16 -11.99 4.42
N LYS A 159 10.94 -12.50 4.20
CA LYS A 159 10.65 -13.44 3.11
C LYS A 159 10.98 -12.87 1.71
N ASN A 160 10.70 -11.58 1.51
CA ASN A 160 10.91 -10.88 0.25
C ASN A 160 11.90 -9.73 0.43
N GLU A 161 12.88 -9.87 1.34
CA GLU A 161 13.93 -8.86 1.49
C GLU A 161 15.03 -9.08 0.46
N GLU A 162 15.46 -8.01 -0.19
CA GLU A 162 16.56 -8.03 -1.15
C GLU A 162 17.53 -6.90 -0.85
N SER A 163 18.82 -7.12 -1.10
CA SER A 163 19.84 -6.10 -0.91
C SER A 163 20.94 -6.26 -1.95
N TYR A 164 21.36 -5.15 -2.56
CA TYR A 164 22.32 -5.13 -3.65
C TYR A 164 23.43 -4.13 -3.36
N LEU A 165 24.69 -4.56 -3.49
CA LEU A 165 25.88 -3.71 -3.46
C LEU A 165 26.16 -3.21 -4.87
N VAL A 166 26.31 -1.89 -5.02
CA VAL A 166 26.55 -1.23 -6.31
C VAL A 166 28.01 -0.81 -6.38
N ASN A 167 28.84 -1.66 -6.97
CA ASN A 167 30.29 -1.46 -7.08
C ASN A 167 30.68 -0.84 -8.43
N ARG A 168 30.05 0.28 -8.77
CA ARG A 168 30.26 0.98 -10.06
C ARG A 168 31.00 2.31 -9.90
N GLY A 169 31.30 2.74 -8.67
CA GLY A 169 31.93 4.04 -8.41
C GLY A 169 31.10 5.27 -8.85
N LYS A 170 29.83 5.09 -9.21
CA LYS A 170 28.96 6.13 -9.79
C LYS A 170 27.97 6.74 -8.80
N GLY A 171 28.32 6.82 -7.52
CA GLY A 171 27.59 7.60 -6.51
C GLY A 171 26.53 6.84 -5.71
N VAL A 172 26.18 5.62 -6.08
CA VAL A 172 25.34 4.69 -5.29
C VAL A 172 26.18 3.52 -4.85
N VAL A 173 26.02 3.09 -3.60
CA VAL A 173 26.82 2.00 -3.00
C VAL A 173 25.98 0.79 -2.61
N ARG A 174 24.70 1.00 -2.31
CA ARG A 174 23.79 -0.06 -1.88
C ARG A 174 22.34 0.37 -2.07
N TYR A 175 21.45 -0.57 -2.36
CA TYR A 175 20.03 -0.39 -2.13
C TYR A 175 19.40 -1.65 -1.52
N ASP A 176 18.39 -1.42 -0.67
CA ASP A 176 17.68 -2.45 0.09
C ASP A 176 16.19 -2.38 -0.21
N ILE A 177 15.54 -3.53 -0.34
CA ILE A 177 14.14 -3.67 -0.73
C ILE A 177 13.44 -4.64 0.22
N VAL A 178 12.16 -4.42 0.50
CA VAL A 178 11.28 -5.42 1.10
C VAL A 178 9.84 -5.26 0.63
N GLN A 179 9.13 -6.38 0.44
CA GLN A 179 7.68 -6.40 0.25
C GLN A 179 6.96 -7.25 1.30
N VAL A 180 5.96 -6.70 1.97
CA VAL A 180 5.14 -7.42 2.95
C VAL A 180 3.65 -7.37 2.56
N PRO A 181 3.07 -8.51 2.12
CA PRO A 181 1.71 -8.54 1.60
C PRO A 181 0.66 -8.44 2.72
N SER A 182 -0.36 -7.62 2.50
CA SER A 182 -1.66 -7.60 3.18
C SER A 182 -2.74 -8.23 2.32
N ASN A 183 -2.73 -8.00 1.01
CA ASN A 183 -3.59 -8.66 0.04
C ASN A 183 -3.03 -10.02 -0.40
N SER A 184 -3.88 -10.82 -1.06
CA SER A 184 -3.44 -12.09 -1.67
C SER A 184 -4.09 -12.25 -3.04
N PRO A 185 -3.32 -12.17 -4.14
CA PRO A 185 -1.91 -11.76 -4.19
C PRO A 185 -1.70 -10.30 -3.71
N ILE A 186 -0.43 -9.94 -3.43
CA ILE A 186 -0.03 -8.56 -3.16
C ILE A 186 -0.38 -7.68 -4.37
N GLU A 187 -0.88 -6.46 -4.12
CA GLU A 187 -1.15 -5.49 -5.19
C GLU A 187 0.05 -4.58 -5.44
N ASP A 188 0.89 -4.32 -4.42
CA ASP A 188 2.15 -3.61 -4.57
C ASP A 188 3.18 -4.34 -5.47
N ASP A 189 4.05 -3.55 -6.11
CA ASP A 189 5.15 -4.03 -6.92
C ASP A 189 6.36 -3.06 -6.89
N HIS A 190 7.52 -3.51 -7.38
CA HIS A 190 8.73 -2.66 -7.48
C HIS A 190 9.59 -3.00 -8.71
N ALA A 191 10.50 -2.10 -9.09
CA ALA A 191 11.45 -2.34 -10.18
C ALA A 191 12.69 -1.45 -10.11
N GLU A 192 13.84 -2.05 -10.40
CA GLU A 192 15.12 -1.38 -10.45
C GLU A 192 15.83 -1.62 -11.78
N LYS A 193 16.60 -0.64 -12.26
CA LYS A 193 17.41 -0.81 -13.46
C LYS A 193 18.60 0.12 -13.47
N ILE A 194 19.77 -0.40 -13.85
CA ILE A 194 20.95 0.39 -14.16
C ILE A 194 21.22 0.27 -15.66
N VAL A 195 21.36 1.41 -16.33
CA VAL A 195 21.64 1.50 -17.77
C VAL A 195 22.94 2.29 -17.94
N GLU A 196 23.96 1.63 -18.47
CA GLU A 196 25.22 2.27 -18.82
C GLU A 196 25.09 3.02 -20.15
N ILE A 197 25.40 4.31 -20.13
CA ILE A 197 25.26 5.25 -21.23
C ILE A 197 26.65 5.63 -21.75
N PRO A 198 26.94 5.44 -23.06
CA PRO A 198 28.22 5.80 -23.62
C PRO A 198 28.43 7.32 -23.66
N ALA A 199 29.69 7.76 -23.61
CA ALA A 199 30.07 9.16 -23.74
C ALA A 199 29.60 9.85 -25.05
N SER A 200 29.20 9.09 -26.06
CA SER A 200 28.61 9.65 -27.29
C SER A 200 27.16 10.14 -27.11
N VAL A 201 26.50 9.81 -25.99
CA VAL A 201 25.09 10.14 -25.73
C VAL A 201 24.94 11.04 -24.49
N ALA A 202 25.79 10.88 -23.48
CA ALA A 202 25.88 11.80 -22.35
C ALA A 202 27.17 12.62 -22.49
N ALA A 203 27.18 13.94 -22.29
CA ALA A 203 28.43 14.71 -22.26
C ALA A 203 29.22 14.40 -20.99
N VAL A 204 29.87 13.24 -21.02
CA VAL A 204 30.68 12.73 -19.92
C VAL A 204 31.85 13.70 -19.70
N LYS A 205 32.24 13.91 -18.43
CA LYS A 205 33.42 14.72 -18.09
C LYS A 205 34.66 14.17 -18.81
N ASP A 206 35.58 15.07 -19.17
CA ASP A 206 36.83 14.71 -19.84
C ASP A 206 37.52 13.51 -19.16
N GLY A 207 37.65 12.40 -19.90
CA GLY A 207 38.37 11.19 -19.48
C GLY A 207 37.52 10.01 -18.99
N GLU A 208 36.20 10.17 -18.80
CA GLU A 208 35.31 9.08 -18.38
C GLU A 208 34.61 8.41 -19.60
N PRO A 209 34.57 7.07 -19.70
CA PRO A 209 34.05 6.39 -20.90
C PRO A 209 32.51 6.31 -20.96
N SER A 210 31.84 6.38 -19.81
CA SER A 210 30.40 6.19 -19.68
C SER A 210 29.83 6.86 -18.42
N SER A 211 28.52 7.03 -18.40
CA SER A 211 27.73 7.44 -17.24
C SER A 211 26.61 6.43 -17.02
N ASP A 212 26.20 6.24 -15.77
CA ASP A 212 25.06 5.41 -15.43
C ASP A 212 23.80 6.23 -15.24
N TRP A 213 22.71 5.73 -15.85
CA TRP A 213 21.34 6.03 -15.49
C TRP A 213 20.83 4.94 -14.56
N MET A 214 20.40 5.32 -13.36
CA MET A 214 19.90 4.37 -12.38
C MET A 214 18.44 4.70 -12.04
N PHE A 215 17.61 3.66 -12.01
CA PHE A 215 16.17 3.74 -11.80
C PHE A 215 15.76 2.85 -10.63
N TRP A 216 14.85 3.38 -9.82
CA TRP A 216 14.16 2.69 -8.72
C TRP A 216 12.71 3.09 -8.77
N ALA A 217 11.79 2.15 -8.55
CA ALA A 217 10.37 2.40 -8.72
C ALA A 217 9.52 1.53 -7.82
N VAL A 218 8.61 2.15 -7.08
CA VAL A 218 7.56 1.45 -6.32
C VAL A 218 6.20 1.72 -6.94
N PHE A 219 5.34 0.69 -6.93
CA PHE A 219 4.01 0.69 -7.52
C PHE A 219 3.01 0.23 -6.48
N ASP A 220 2.08 1.09 -6.10
CA ASP A 220 0.97 0.76 -5.21
C ASP A 220 -0.21 0.33 -6.07
N GLY A 221 -0.60 -0.94 -6.04
CA GLY A 221 -1.66 -1.47 -6.89
C GLY A 221 -3.00 -1.43 -6.17
N HIS A 222 -4.09 -1.26 -6.92
CA HIS A 222 -5.44 -1.36 -6.35
C HIS A 222 -6.46 -1.91 -7.33
N SER A 223 -7.49 -2.56 -6.75
CA SER A 223 -8.53 -3.27 -7.52
C SER A 223 -7.98 -4.38 -8.42
N GLY A 224 -6.88 -5.00 -7.99
CA GLY A 224 -6.09 -6.00 -8.71
C GLY A 224 -4.63 -5.58 -8.88
N TRP A 225 -3.76 -6.58 -8.94
CA TRP A 225 -2.29 -6.45 -9.09
C TRP A 225 -1.83 -6.25 -10.54
N THR A 226 -2.74 -6.30 -11.52
CA THR A 226 -2.34 -6.39 -12.94
C THR A 226 -1.74 -5.10 -13.50
N THR A 227 -2.11 -3.93 -12.96
CA THR A 227 -1.51 -2.65 -13.38
C THR A 227 -0.10 -2.53 -12.83
N SER A 228 0.10 -2.69 -11.52
CA SER A 228 1.42 -2.60 -10.87
C SER A 228 2.41 -3.60 -11.47
N ALA A 229 1.99 -4.85 -11.71
CA ALA A 229 2.82 -5.85 -12.39
C ALA A 229 3.15 -5.48 -13.85
N LYS A 230 2.24 -4.80 -14.56
CA LYS A 230 2.53 -4.27 -15.89
C LYS A 230 3.59 -3.16 -15.79
N LEU A 231 3.47 -2.26 -14.82
CA LEU A 231 4.42 -1.16 -14.60
C LEU A 231 5.82 -1.67 -14.26
N ARG A 232 5.95 -2.63 -13.32
CA ARG A 232 7.23 -3.31 -13.02
C ARG A 232 7.96 -3.72 -14.29
N ASN A 233 7.24 -4.36 -15.19
CA ASN A 233 7.86 -4.96 -16.37
C ASN A 233 8.31 -3.93 -17.42
N VAL A 234 7.61 -2.80 -17.58
CA VAL A 234 7.83 -1.93 -18.76
C VAL A 234 7.99 -0.44 -18.49
N LEU A 235 7.63 0.11 -17.33
CA LEU A 235 7.66 1.56 -17.10
C LEU A 235 9.05 2.16 -17.30
N ILE A 236 10.07 1.59 -16.64
CA ILE A 236 11.45 2.06 -16.77
C ILE A 236 11.91 2.03 -18.22
N SER A 237 11.53 1.01 -18.98
CA SER A 237 11.90 0.88 -20.40
C SER A 237 11.23 1.95 -21.28
N TYR A 238 9.98 2.34 -20.97
CA TYR A 238 9.32 3.44 -21.66
C TYR A 238 10.05 4.76 -21.36
N VAL A 239 10.33 5.05 -20.10
CA VAL A 239 11.04 6.27 -19.68
C VAL A 239 12.45 6.32 -20.27
N ALA A 240 13.23 5.24 -20.18
CA ALA A 240 14.58 5.18 -20.72
C ALA A 240 14.63 5.40 -22.24
N ARG A 241 13.60 4.96 -22.99
CA ARG A 241 13.50 5.22 -24.43
C ARG A 241 13.29 6.70 -24.74
N GLU A 242 12.38 7.35 -24.02
CA GLU A 242 12.12 8.79 -24.20
C GLU A 242 13.37 9.60 -23.79
N LEU A 243 14.01 9.26 -22.67
CA LEU A 243 15.28 9.86 -22.24
C LEU A 243 16.38 9.70 -23.30
N ASN A 244 16.59 8.49 -23.82
CA ASN A 244 17.59 8.24 -24.86
C ASN A 244 17.34 9.07 -26.12
N THR A 245 16.07 9.29 -26.49
CA THR A 245 15.71 10.16 -27.62
C THR A 245 16.10 11.61 -27.33
N THR A 246 15.75 12.11 -26.14
CA THR A 246 16.09 13.47 -25.69
C THR A 246 17.59 13.72 -25.60
N TYR A 247 18.36 12.79 -25.01
CA TYR A 247 19.81 12.93 -24.89
C TYR A 247 20.51 12.84 -26.24
N LYS A 248 20.07 11.96 -27.14
CA LYS A 248 20.61 11.92 -28.52
C LYS A 248 20.32 13.18 -29.30
N ALA A 249 19.13 13.77 -29.13
CA ALA A 249 18.79 15.03 -29.77
C ALA A 249 19.68 16.18 -29.25
N ALA A 250 19.93 16.23 -27.95
CA ALA A 250 20.85 17.21 -27.36
C ALA A 250 22.29 17.01 -27.86
N ALA A 251 22.80 15.78 -27.87
CA ALA A 251 24.16 15.47 -28.33
C ALA A 251 24.40 15.79 -29.82
N ALA A 252 23.35 15.86 -30.63
CA ALA A 252 23.44 16.24 -32.04
C ALA A 252 23.58 17.76 -32.24
N ASP A 253 23.22 18.56 -31.24
CA ASP A 253 23.35 20.02 -31.28
C ASP A 253 24.73 20.43 -30.71
N THR A 254 25.58 21.01 -31.55
CA THR A 254 26.94 21.42 -31.14
C THR A 254 26.96 22.51 -30.06
N SER A 255 25.82 23.18 -29.81
CA SER A 255 25.66 24.17 -28.74
C SER A 255 25.19 23.59 -27.41
N LEU A 256 24.72 22.33 -27.38
CA LEU A 256 24.21 21.65 -26.20
C LEU A 256 25.03 20.39 -25.90
N LEU A 257 25.71 20.37 -24.76
CA LEU A 257 26.43 19.17 -24.29
C LEU A 257 25.47 18.18 -23.59
N VAL A 258 24.45 18.69 -22.89
CA VAL A 258 23.45 17.90 -22.16
C VAL A 258 22.05 18.50 -22.35
N PRO A 259 20.97 17.70 -22.30
CA PRO A 259 19.62 18.23 -22.33
C PRO A 259 19.33 19.10 -21.10
N SER A 260 18.40 20.06 -21.24
CA SER A 260 17.95 20.85 -20.09
C SER A 260 17.15 19.98 -19.10
N SER A 261 17.07 20.43 -17.85
CA SER A 261 16.29 19.74 -16.80
C SER A 261 14.83 19.55 -17.22
N GLU A 262 14.24 20.55 -17.86
CA GLU A 262 12.85 20.55 -18.33
C GLU A 262 12.64 19.56 -19.47
N ALA A 263 13.63 19.40 -20.37
CA ALA A 263 13.58 18.43 -21.44
C ALA A 263 13.65 16.99 -20.89
N VAL A 264 14.43 16.76 -19.84
CA VAL A 264 14.48 15.48 -19.12
C VAL A 264 13.14 15.21 -18.42
N ASP A 265 12.56 16.21 -17.76
CA ASP A 265 11.24 16.09 -17.12
C ASP A 265 10.14 15.77 -18.15
N ALA A 266 10.16 16.44 -19.30
CA ALA A 266 9.24 16.18 -20.39
C ALA A 266 9.36 14.75 -20.93
N ALA A 267 10.59 14.23 -21.04
CA ALA A 267 10.83 12.85 -21.47
C ALA A 267 10.27 11.82 -20.47
N ILE A 268 10.47 12.03 -19.17
CA ILE A 268 9.93 11.15 -18.12
C ILE A 268 8.39 11.18 -18.16
N LYS A 269 7.79 12.36 -18.20
CA LYS A 269 6.33 12.53 -18.31
C LYS A 269 5.77 11.84 -19.55
N GLN A 270 6.45 12.00 -20.70
CA GLN A 270 6.06 11.34 -21.94
C GLN A 270 6.12 9.82 -21.81
N GLY A 271 7.13 9.26 -21.12
CA GLY A 271 7.22 7.83 -20.84
C GLY A 271 6.01 7.30 -20.07
N PHE A 272 5.59 8.03 -19.03
CA PHE A 272 4.41 7.70 -18.22
C PHE A 272 3.11 7.77 -19.05
N VAL A 273 2.83 8.93 -19.64
CA VAL A 273 1.58 9.17 -20.37
C VAL A 273 1.44 8.22 -21.57
N ARG A 274 2.54 7.91 -22.26
CA ARG A 274 2.53 6.98 -23.39
C ARG A 274 2.21 5.56 -22.95
N LEU A 275 2.80 5.08 -21.86
CA LEU A 275 2.49 3.75 -21.33
C LEU A 275 1.04 3.67 -20.86
N ASP A 276 0.53 4.69 -20.18
CA ASP A 276 -0.87 4.71 -19.75
C ASP A 276 -1.84 4.75 -20.93
N ASN A 277 -1.52 5.49 -22.00
CA ASN A 277 -2.31 5.45 -23.23
C ASN A 277 -2.34 4.04 -23.85
N ASP A 278 -1.22 3.33 -23.85
CA ASP A 278 -1.17 1.94 -24.36
C ASP A 278 -2.02 1.01 -23.49
N ILE A 279 -1.96 1.18 -22.16
CA ILE A 279 -2.76 0.41 -21.20
C ILE A 279 -4.25 0.71 -21.35
N VAL A 280 -4.64 1.98 -21.42
CA VAL A 280 -6.04 2.42 -21.29
C VAL A 280 -6.74 2.50 -22.65
N ASN A 281 -6.09 3.02 -23.68
CA ASN A 281 -6.75 3.34 -24.96
C ASN A 281 -6.40 2.33 -26.07
N GLU A 282 -5.12 1.97 -26.24
CA GLU A 282 -4.75 1.02 -27.30
C GLU A 282 -5.28 -0.39 -27.02
N SER A 283 -5.29 -0.83 -25.76
CA SER A 283 -5.90 -2.11 -25.35
C SER A 283 -7.37 -2.23 -25.79
N VAL A 284 -8.13 -1.15 -25.67
CA VAL A 284 -9.54 -1.09 -26.07
C VAL A 284 -9.70 -1.27 -27.57
N LYS A 285 -8.84 -0.64 -28.38
CA LYS A 285 -8.87 -0.78 -29.84
C LYS A 285 -8.63 -2.24 -30.25
N GLU A 286 -7.63 -2.88 -29.65
CA GLU A 286 -7.32 -4.28 -29.93
C GLU A 286 -8.44 -5.22 -29.48
N VAL A 287 -9.09 -4.94 -28.36
CA VAL A 287 -10.24 -5.72 -27.89
C VAL A 287 -11.45 -5.59 -28.83
N PHE A 288 -11.77 -4.39 -29.29
CA PHE A 288 -12.85 -4.19 -30.26
C PHE A 288 -12.56 -4.84 -31.62
N LYS A 289 -11.29 -4.90 -32.02
CA LYS A 289 -10.84 -5.62 -33.22
C LYS A 289 -10.96 -7.14 -33.05
N ALA A 290 -10.54 -7.67 -31.90
CA ALA A 290 -10.57 -9.11 -31.61
C ALA A 290 -11.98 -9.67 -31.37
N LYS A 291 -12.92 -8.84 -30.86
CA LYS A 291 -14.31 -9.22 -30.56
C LYS A 291 -14.43 -10.45 -29.64
N SER A 292 -13.46 -10.66 -28.77
CA SER A 292 -13.39 -11.82 -27.86
C SER A 292 -13.42 -11.38 -26.41
N ARG A 293 -14.32 -11.98 -25.61
CA ARG A 293 -14.37 -11.75 -24.16
C ARG A 293 -13.11 -12.24 -23.45
N ARG A 294 -12.49 -13.31 -23.94
CA ARG A 294 -11.22 -13.82 -23.37
C ARG A 294 -10.09 -12.82 -23.60
N VAL A 295 -9.96 -12.31 -24.82
CA VAL A 295 -8.95 -11.29 -25.14
C VAL A 295 -9.21 -10.01 -24.35
N ALA A 296 -10.48 -9.62 -24.17
CA ALA A 296 -10.85 -8.50 -23.31
C ALA A 296 -10.42 -8.72 -21.85
N ALA A 297 -10.58 -9.93 -21.30
CA ALA A 297 -10.17 -10.26 -19.93
C ALA A 297 -8.68 -10.07 -19.71
N GLU A 298 -7.87 -10.44 -20.70
CA GLU A 298 -6.41 -10.33 -20.64
C GLU A 298 -5.92 -8.90 -20.90
N LEU A 299 -6.34 -8.28 -22.01
CA LEU A 299 -5.83 -6.98 -22.44
C LEU A 299 -6.37 -5.81 -21.60
N LEU A 300 -7.59 -5.90 -21.09
CA LEU A 300 -8.16 -4.83 -20.25
C LEU A 300 -7.82 -4.99 -18.78
N ALA A 301 -7.24 -6.10 -18.32
CA ALA A 301 -6.96 -6.28 -16.89
C ALA A 301 -6.09 -5.13 -16.32
N PRO A 302 -4.94 -4.76 -16.92
CA PRO A 302 -4.16 -3.61 -16.45
C PRO A 302 -4.87 -2.25 -16.61
N ALA A 303 -5.87 -2.16 -17.49
CA ALA A 303 -6.66 -0.94 -17.65
C ALA A 303 -7.76 -0.83 -16.58
N LEU A 304 -8.29 -1.96 -16.13
CA LEU A 304 -9.42 -2.04 -15.20
C LEU A 304 -8.99 -2.03 -13.73
N SER A 305 -7.80 -2.54 -13.41
CA SER A 305 -7.10 -2.22 -12.15
C SER A 305 -6.41 -0.85 -12.27
N GLY A 306 -5.88 -0.35 -11.15
CA GLY A 306 -5.07 0.86 -11.15
C GLY A 306 -3.78 0.66 -10.36
N SER A 307 -2.84 1.58 -10.55
CA SER A 307 -1.65 1.63 -9.71
C SER A 307 -1.05 3.03 -9.66
N CYS A 308 -0.64 3.45 -8.46
CA CYS A 308 0.27 4.57 -8.27
C CYS A 308 1.66 4.20 -8.80
N ALA A 309 2.45 5.22 -9.17
CA ALA A 309 3.82 5.00 -9.58
C ALA A 309 4.72 6.10 -9.02
N LEU A 310 5.76 5.69 -8.29
CA LEU A 310 6.82 6.56 -7.82
C LEU A 310 8.13 6.06 -8.42
N LEU A 311 8.73 6.86 -9.30
CA LEU A 311 9.98 6.55 -10.00
C LEU A 311 11.06 7.55 -9.58
N SER A 312 12.21 7.06 -9.17
CA SER A 312 13.44 7.85 -9.05
C SER A 312 14.35 7.58 -10.25
N PHE A 313 14.83 8.64 -10.88
CA PHE A 313 15.85 8.60 -11.92
C PHE A 313 17.09 9.35 -11.43
N TYR A 314 18.20 8.64 -11.31
CA TYR A 314 19.50 9.20 -10.95
C TYR A 314 20.43 9.22 -12.15
N ASP A 315 20.97 10.39 -12.44
CA ASP A 315 22.02 10.58 -13.43
C ASP A 315 23.37 10.76 -12.71
N SER A 316 24.23 9.75 -12.80
CA SER A 316 25.55 9.74 -12.14
C SER A 316 26.47 10.88 -12.58
N GLN A 317 26.25 11.47 -13.77
CA GLN A 317 27.05 12.58 -14.25
C GLN A 317 26.69 13.89 -13.56
N SER A 318 25.40 14.25 -13.60
CA SER A 318 24.88 15.49 -12.99
C SER A 318 24.79 15.38 -11.47
N LYS A 319 24.68 14.15 -10.96
CA LYS A 319 24.32 13.78 -9.58
C LYS A 319 22.96 14.30 -9.17
N ASP A 320 22.07 14.50 -10.14
CA ASP A 320 20.70 14.90 -9.88
C ASP A 320 19.82 13.65 -9.80
N VAL A 321 18.94 13.62 -8.80
CA VAL A 321 17.85 12.66 -8.68
C VAL A 321 16.57 13.38 -9.06
N LYS A 322 15.86 12.83 -10.04
CA LYS A 322 14.51 13.25 -10.40
C LYS A 322 13.51 12.25 -9.84
N VAL A 323 12.60 12.72 -8.99
CA VAL A 323 11.52 11.91 -8.42
C VAL A 323 10.23 12.25 -9.14
N ALA A 324 9.66 11.28 -9.85
CA ALA A 324 8.42 11.39 -10.61
C ALA A 324 7.31 10.59 -9.90
N VAL A 325 6.28 11.28 -9.43
CA VAL A 325 5.15 10.66 -8.71
C VAL A 325 3.82 10.86 -9.44
N ALA A 326 3.09 9.76 -9.63
CA ALA A 326 1.70 9.69 -10.02
C ALA A 326 0.93 8.82 -9.00
N GLY A 327 0.45 9.44 -7.93
CA GLY A 327 -0.25 8.77 -6.83
C GLY A 327 0.16 9.27 -5.44
N ASP A 328 -0.07 8.45 -4.42
CA ASP A 328 0.18 8.75 -3.01
C ASP A 328 1.30 7.90 -2.35
N SER A 329 2.08 7.18 -3.15
CA SER A 329 3.41 6.71 -2.74
C SER A 329 4.37 7.90 -2.57
N ARG A 330 5.37 7.79 -1.69
CA ARG A 330 6.24 8.92 -1.34
C ARG A 330 7.73 8.58 -1.31
N ALA A 331 8.55 9.54 -1.74
CA ALA A 331 10.01 9.52 -1.59
C ALA A 331 10.47 10.57 -0.57
N VAL A 332 11.41 10.21 0.31
CA VAL A 332 11.98 11.09 1.32
C VAL A 332 13.51 10.99 1.29
N LEU A 333 14.18 12.14 1.20
CA LEU A 333 15.62 12.28 1.35
C LEU A 333 16.00 12.37 2.84
N GLY A 334 16.92 11.51 3.25
CA GLY A 334 17.69 11.67 4.48
C GLY A 334 19.04 12.32 4.18
N ARG A 335 19.29 13.48 4.77
CA ARG A 335 20.56 14.22 4.63
C ARG A 335 21.11 14.64 5.98
N ARG A 336 22.42 14.58 6.18
CA ARG A 336 23.05 15.13 7.39
C ARG A 336 23.09 16.65 7.34
N GLY A 337 22.51 17.28 8.36
CA GLY A 337 22.60 18.71 8.60
C GLY A 337 23.96 19.11 9.20
N PRO A 338 24.23 20.42 9.33
CA PRO A 338 25.46 20.93 9.94
C PRO A 338 25.69 20.48 11.40
N SER A 339 24.60 20.16 12.11
CA SER A 339 24.62 19.62 13.48
C SER A 339 25.14 18.17 13.56
N GLY A 340 25.29 17.49 12.43
CA GLY A 340 25.58 16.07 12.33
C GLY A 340 24.34 15.17 12.40
N LYS A 341 23.17 15.71 12.78
CA LYS A 341 21.89 14.98 12.77
C LYS A 341 21.29 14.93 11.38
N TRP A 342 20.36 14.01 11.16
CA TRP A 342 19.64 13.85 9.90
C TRP A 342 18.49 14.86 9.77
N THR A 343 18.18 15.25 8.54
CA THR A 343 16.99 16.01 8.17
C THR A 343 16.19 15.22 7.17
N ALA A 344 14.87 15.14 7.37
CA ALA A 344 13.96 14.51 6.44
C ALA A 344 13.41 15.56 5.46
N THR A 345 13.51 15.31 4.16
CA THR A 345 12.96 16.18 3.13
C THR A 345 12.14 15.36 2.15
N ALA A 346 10.83 15.57 2.12
CA ALA A 346 9.98 14.91 1.14
C ALA A 346 10.34 15.39 -0.28
N LEU A 347 10.50 14.43 -1.20
CA LEU A 347 10.80 14.68 -2.61
C LEU A 347 9.53 14.55 -3.47
N SER A 348 8.38 14.28 -2.87
CA SER A 348 7.08 14.15 -3.53
C SER A 348 5.96 14.64 -2.61
N GLU A 349 4.86 15.09 -3.21
CA GLU A 349 3.60 15.40 -2.52
C GLU A 349 2.60 14.27 -2.79
N ASP A 350 1.84 13.83 -1.79
CA ASP A 350 0.85 12.76 -1.98
C ASP A 350 -0.33 13.29 -2.80
N GLN A 351 -0.70 12.60 -3.89
CA GLN A 351 -1.67 13.11 -4.87
C GLN A 351 -3.02 12.42 -4.75
N THR A 352 -3.94 13.05 -4.01
CA THR A 352 -5.27 12.49 -3.73
C THR A 352 -6.38 13.49 -3.94
N GLY A 353 -7.64 13.03 -3.95
CA GLY A 353 -8.80 13.92 -4.02
C GLY A 353 -8.96 14.87 -2.81
N GLY A 354 -8.13 14.74 -1.78
CA GLY A 354 -8.07 15.59 -0.59
C GLY A 354 -6.85 16.52 -0.54
N THR A 355 -5.88 16.33 -1.44
CA THR A 355 -4.67 17.16 -1.51
C THR A 355 -5.04 18.55 -2.07
N PRO A 356 -4.69 19.68 -1.41
CA PRO A 356 -5.13 21.00 -1.85
C PRO A 356 -4.73 21.36 -3.29
N SER A 357 -3.50 21.03 -3.70
CA SER A 357 -2.97 21.25 -5.05
C SER A 357 -3.77 20.47 -6.10
N GLU A 358 -4.01 19.19 -5.87
CA GLU A 358 -4.78 18.32 -6.78
C GLU A 358 -6.28 18.66 -6.79
N MET A 359 -6.87 19.00 -5.65
CA MET A 359 -8.24 19.49 -5.58
C MET A 359 -8.44 20.76 -6.41
N LYS A 360 -7.45 21.67 -6.39
CA LYS A 360 -7.46 22.86 -7.24
C LYS A 360 -7.40 22.47 -8.72
N ARG A 361 -6.43 21.61 -9.12
CA ARG A 361 -6.30 21.12 -10.49
C ARG A 361 -7.60 20.51 -11.01
N ILE A 362 -8.18 19.57 -10.27
CA ILE A 362 -9.40 18.85 -10.68
C ILE A 362 -10.59 19.80 -10.81
N ARG A 363 -10.72 20.82 -9.94
CA ARG A 363 -11.78 21.82 -10.07
C ARG A 363 -11.63 22.70 -11.32
N GLU A 364 -10.39 22.99 -11.70
CA GLU A 364 -10.07 23.74 -12.92
C GLU A 364 -10.32 22.88 -14.19
N GLU A 365 -10.00 21.59 -14.13
CA GLU A 365 -10.23 20.62 -15.22
C GLU A 365 -11.72 20.28 -15.41
N HIS A 366 -12.53 20.32 -14.34
CA HIS A 366 -13.95 19.97 -14.35
C HIS A 366 -14.86 21.10 -13.83
N PRO A 367 -14.96 22.23 -14.57
CA PRO A 367 -15.75 23.38 -14.15
C PRO A 367 -17.24 23.02 -14.01
N GLY A 368 -17.86 23.41 -12.88
CA GLY A 368 -19.27 23.13 -12.60
C GLY A 368 -19.54 21.74 -12.03
N GLU A 369 -18.50 20.97 -11.68
CA GLU A 369 -18.62 19.64 -11.09
C GLU A 369 -18.14 19.60 -9.63
N PRO A 370 -18.96 20.06 -8.65
CA PRO A 370 -18.53 20.15 -7.25
C PRO A 370 -18.25 18.80 -6.58
N TYR A 371 -18.58 17.69 -7.26
CA TYR A 371 -18.34 16.33 -6.80
C TYR A 371 -17.30 15.59 -7.63
N ALA A 372 -16.50 16.30 -8.45
CA ALA A 372 -15.31 15.72 -9.09
C ALA A 372 -14.34 15.17 -8.04
N THR A 373 -14.22 15.87 -6.90
CA THR A 373 -13.71 15.31 -5.64
C THR A 373 -14.80 15.34 -4.57
N LYS A 374 -14.90 14.26 -3.78
CA LYS A 374 -15.86 14.14 -2.67
C LYS A 374 -15.23 13.33 -1.54
N ASN A 375 -15.26 13.85 -0.32
CA ASN A 375 -14.66 13.22 0.87
C ASN A 375 -13.17 12.84 0.67
N GLY A 376 -12.41 13.69 -0.01
CA GLY A 376 -11.00 13.42 -0.30
C GLY A 376 -10.74 12.41 -1.43
N ARG A 377 -11.78 11.93 -2.13
CA ARG A 377 -11.70 10.90 -3.18
C ARG A 377 -12.23 11.39 -4.53
N ILE A 378 -11.64 10.92 -5.62
CA ILE A 378 -12.10 11.16 -6.99
C ILE A 378 -13.45 10.49 -7.22
N LEU A 379 -14.44 11.29 -7.62
CA LEU A 379 -15.85 10.91 -7.71
C LEU A 379 -16.40 10.25 -6.43
N GLY A 380 -15.75 10.47 -5.28
CA GLY A 380 -16.09 9.86 -4.00
C GLY A 380 -15.70 8.38 -3.81
N GLN A 381 -14.85 7.82 -4.68
CA GLN A 381 -14.46 6.41 -4.62
C GLN A 381 -12.94 6.18 -4.64
N LEU A 382 -12.22 6.72 -5.63
CA LEU A 382 -10.79 6.46 -5.79
C LEU A 382 -9.98 7.44 -4.93
N GLU A 383 -8.98 6.94 -4.20
CA GLU A 383 -8.12 7.77 -3.35
C GLU A 383 -7.12 8.61 -4.17
N PRO A 384 -6.25 7.99 -5.01
CA PRO A 384 -5.28 8.74 -5.78
C PRO A 384 -5.94 9.59 -6.88
N SER A 385 -5.47 10.83 -7.04
CA SER A 385 -5.87 11.73 -8.13
C SER A 385 -5.07 11.52 -9.41
N ARG A 386 -3.98 10.75 -9.31
CA ARG A 386 -3.12 10.34 -10.42
C ARG A 386 -2.79 8.87 -10.28
N SER A 387 -2.92 8.12 -11.37
CA SER A 387 -2.62 6.69 -11.40
C SER A 387 -2.55 6.19 -12.85
N PHE A 388 -1.86 5.07 -13.04
CA PHE A 388 -1.98 4.26 -14.25
C PHE A 388 -3.24 3.40 -14.20
N GLY A 389 -3.73 2.99 -15.37
CA GLY A 389 -4.94 2.17 -15.44
C GLY A 389 -6.16 2.98 -15.02
N ASP A 390 -6.97 2.47 -14.09
CA ASP A 390 -8.18 3.15 -13.58
C ASP A 390 -9.08 3.67 -14.70
N ALA A 391 -9.21 2.87 -15.77
CA ALA A 391 -9.78 3.34 -17.02
C ALA A 391 -11.24 3.78 -16.90
N ALA A 392 -11.97 3.33 -15.88
CA ALA A 392 -13.31 3.81 -15.56
C ALA A 392 -13.38 5.33 -15.23
N TYR A 393 -12.25 5.93 -14.84
CA TYR A 393 -12.12 7.37 -14.59
C TYR A 393 -11.58 8.14 -15.81
N LYS A 394 -11.11 7.42 -16.85
CA LYS A 394 -10.47 8.00 -18.05
C LYS A 394 -11.31 7.86 -19.31
N TRP A 395 -12.00 6.74 -19.47
CA TRP A 395 -12.86 6.48 -20.62
C TRP A 395 -14.14 7.30 -20.60
N THR A 396 -14.61 7.68 -21.79
CA THR A 396 -15.94 8.27 -21.96
C THR A 396 -17.04 7.27 -21.60
N ARG A 397 -18.24 7.79 -21.31
CA ARG A 397 -19.41 6.97 -21.01
C ARG A 397 -19.72 6.00 -22.15
N GLU A 398 -19.58 6.45 -23.39
CA GLU A 398 -19.85 5.67 -24.59
C GLU A 398 -18.92 4.45 -24.68
N ILE A 399 -17.63 4.63 -24.42
CA ILE A 399 -16.65 3.53 -24.41
C ILE A 399 -16.99 2.52 -23.32
N GLN A 400 -17.27 3.00 -22.11
CA GLN A 400 -17.62 2.12 -20.99
C GLN A 400 -18.90 1.32 -21.24
N ASP A 401 -19.93 1.96 -21.79
CA ASP A 401 -21.19 1.29 -22.15
C ASP A 401 -20.99 0.26 -23.27
N GLN A 402 -20.13 0.55 -24.25
CA GLN A 402 -19.77 -0.42 -25.29
C GLN A 402 -18.99 -1.61 -24.75
N ILE A 403 -18.01 -1.38 -23.85
CA ILE A 403 -17.24 -2.44 -23.21
C ILE A 403 -18.16 -3.34 -22.38
N LYS A 404 -19.03 -2.73 -21.56
CA LYS A 404 -20.04 -3.44 -20.76
C LYS A 404 -20.99 -4.26 -21.63
N GLY A 405 -21.51 -3.69 -22.72
CA GLY A 405 -22.49 -4.34 -23.58
C GLY A 405 -21.93 -5.47 -24.44
N LYS A 406 -20.72 -5.29 -24.99
CA LYS A 406 -20.11 -6.28 -25.90
C LYS A 406 -19.25 -7.32 -25.18
N PHE A 407 -18.64 -6.97 -24.05
CA PHE A 407 -17.70 -7.82 -23.33
C PHE A 407 -18.18 -8.08 -21.89
N PHE A 408 -17.56 -7.41 -20.93
CA PHE A 408 -17.87 -7.36 -19.51
C PHE A 408 -17.44 -5.97 -19.00
N GLY A 409 -18.12 -5.44 -18.00
CA GLY A 409 -17.80 -4.12 -17.47
C GLY A 409 -18.75 -3.69 -16.37
N ARG A 410 -18.28 -2.78 -15.52
CA ARG A 410 -19.13 -2.17 -14.49
C ARG A 410 -20.02 -1.09 -15.11
N THR A 411 -21.11 -0.76 -14.44
CA THR A 411 -21.93 0.39 -14.84
C THR A 411 -21.12 1.68 -14.61
N PRO A 412 -21.04 2.59 -15.58
CA PRO A 412 -20.30 3.85 -15.42
C PRO A 412 -20.82 4.65 -14.24
N HIS A 413 -19.93 5.35 -13.55
CA HIS A 413 -20.29 6.11 -12.36
C HIS A 413 -21.35 7.19 -12.68
N PRO A 414 -22.37 7.42 -11.81
CA PRO A 414 -23.39 8.44 -12.07
C PRO A 414 -22.85 9.87 -12.16
N LEU A 415 -21.74 10.15 -11.46
CA LEU A 415 -21.08 11.45 -11.48
C LEU A 415 -20.05 11.60 -12.61
N LEU A 416 -19.83 10.57 -13.44
CA LEU A 416 -18.93 10.66 -14.59
C LEU A 416 -19.59 11.50 -15.70
N LYS A 417 -19.08 12.73 -15.90
CA LYS A 417 -19.58 13.70 -16.87
C LYS A 417 -18.51 14.12 -17.89
N THR A 418 -17.33 14.56 -17.44
CA THR A 418 -16.25 15.09 -18.29
C THR A 418 -14.93 14.33 -18.09
N PRO A 419 -14.88 13.00 -18.30
CA PRO A 419 -13.60 12.27 -18.21
C PRO A 419 -12.57 12.81 -19.22
N PRO A 420 -11.27 12.70 -18.93
CA PRO A 420 -10.67 11.97 -17.81
C PRO A 420 -10.63 12.76 -16.49
N TYR A 421 -10.87 12.08 -15.35
CA TYR A 421 -10.76 12.66 -13.99
C TYR A 421 -9.43 12.34 -13.29
N VAL A 422 -8.66 11.41 -13.86
CA VAL A 422 -7.40 10.89 -13.32
C VAL A 422 -6.39 10.86 -14.47
N THR A 423 -5.14 11.19 -14.19
CA THR A 423 -4.03 11.19 -15.16
C THR A 423 -2.87 10.36 -14.65
N ALA A 424 -2.12 9.73 -15.55
CA ALA A 424 -0.83 9.10 -15.21
C ALA A 424 0.35 10.08 -15.35
N GLU A 425 0.13 11.34 -15.75
CA GLU A 425 1.21 12.32 -15.85
C GLU A 425 1.81 12.60 -14.46
N PRO A 426 3.10 12.33 -14.23
CA PRO A 426 3.71 12.51 -12.93
C PRO A 426 4.03 13.99 -12.65
N ILE A 427 4.08 14.34 -11.36
CA ILE A 427 4.78 15.54 -10.89
C ILE A 427 6.22 15.16 -10.60
N ILE A 428 7.16 16.00 -11.05
CA ILE A 428 8.58 15.74 -10.94
C ILE A 428 9.24 16.79 -10.05
N THR A 429 10.05 16.34 -9.11
CA THR A 429 10.99 17.19 -8.37
C THR A 429 12.42 16.81 -8.77
N THR A 430 13.35 17.77 -8.71
CA THR A 430 14.77 17.54 -8.97
C THR A 430 15.57 17.91 -7.73
N THR A 431 16.39 16.98 -7.26
CA THR A 431 17.25 17.19 -6.09
C THR A 431 18.66 16.74 -6.39
N LYS A 432 19.64 17.59 -6.11
CA LYS A 432 21.05 17.22 -6.19
C LYS A 432 21.43 16.41 -4.95
N VAL A 433 21.92 15.19 -5.15
CA VAL A 433 22.43 14.36 -4.04
C VAL A 433 23.92 14.61 -3.82
N ASP A 434 24.37 14.42 -2.58
CA ASP A 434 25.77 14.49 -2.20
C ASP A 434 26.26 13.12 -1.71
N PRO A 435 26.79 12.27 -2.62
CA PRO A 435 27.34 10.96 -2.24
C PRO A 435 28.47 11.04 -1.22
N SER A 436 29.15 12.18 -1.09
CA SER A 436 30.24 12.32 -0.11
C SER A 436 29.75 12.46 1.33
N LYS A 437 28.47 12.84 1.52
CA LYS A 437 27.86 13.05 2.83
C LYS A 437 26.98 11.88 3.29
N GLY A 438 26.87 10.83 2.47
CA GLY A 438 26.08 9.66 2.81
C GLY A 438 24.59 9.92 2.77
N ASP A 439 24.12 10.75 1.82
CA ASP A 439 22.68 10.90 1.56
C ASP A 439 22.04 9.52 1.31
N PHE A 440 20.78 9.39 1.66
CA PHE A 440 19.96 8.24 1.27
C PHE A 440 18.55 8.69 0.91
N ILE A 441 17.88 7.92 0.05
CA ILE A 441 16.48 8.13 -0.30
C ILE A 441 15.69 6.90 0.12
N VAL A 442 14.55 7.12 0.77
CA VAL A 442 13.54 6.08 1.04
C VAL A 442 12.37 6.31 0.10
N MET A 443 12.00 5.28 -0.66
CA MET A 443 10.80 5.24 -1.49
C MET A 443 9.87 4.18 -0.93
N ALA A 444 8.59 4.50 -0.74
CA ALA A 444 7.64 3.49 -0.26
C ALA A 444 6.20 3.77 -0.71
N THR A 445 5.40 2.71 -0.76
CA THR A 445 3.94 2.77 -0.92
C THR A 445 3.28 3.34 0.34
N ASP A 446 1.99 3.71 0.25
CA ASP A 446 1.31 4.42 1.33
C ASP A 446 1.23 3.59 2.63
N GLY A 447 1.29 2.26 2.53
CA GLY A 447 1.32 1.34 3.66
C GLY A 447 2.42 1.61 4.68
N LEU A 448 3.58 2.14 4.27
CA LEU A 448 4.60 2.62 5.21
C LEU A 448 4.21 3.96 5.84
N TRP A 449 3.80 4.91 5.01
CA TRP A 449 3.53 6.30 5.40
C TRP A 449 2.24 6.46 6.24
N GLU A 450 1.34 5.47 6.19
CA GLU A 450 0.23 5.33 7.13
C GLU A 450 0.71 5.02 8.56
N MET A 451 1.90 4.42 8.72
CA MET A 451 2.44 3.92 9.99
C MET A 451 3.55 4.79 10.58
N LEU A 452 4.39 5.42 9.76
CA LEU A 452 5.56 6.20 10.20
C LEU A 452 5.60 7.59 9.55
N SER A 453 6.06 8.60 10.31
CA SER A 453 6.33 9.94 9.75
C SER A 453 7.64 9.97 8.95
N ASN A 454 7.83 11.03 8.15
CA ASN A 454 9.08 11.23 7.40
C ASN A 454 10.30 11.26 8.34
N GLU A 455 10.18 11.95 9.47
CA GLU A 455 11.22 12.11 10.47
C GLU A 455 11.51 10.78 11.16
N GLU A 456 10.48 9.99 11.48
CA GLU A 456 10.65 8.65 12.04
C GLU A 456 11.39 7.73 11.05
N VAL A 457 10.99 7.73 9.77
CA VAL A 457 11.64 6.92 8.73
C VAL A 457 13.12 7.31 8.56
N VAL A 458 13.42 8.60 8.40
CA VAL A 458 14.81 9.08 8.25
C VAL A 458 15.62 8.85 9.52
N GLY A 459 15.02 9.06 10.69
CA GLY A 459 15.66 8.80 11.98
C GLY A 459 16.00 7.33 12.18
N LEU A 460 15.10 6.42 11.81
CA LEU A 460 15.30 4.97 11.87
C LEU A 460 16.45 4.52 10.95
N VAL A 461 16.45 4.96 9.69
CA VAL A 461 17.57 4.67 8.77
C VAL A 461 18.88 5.25 9.28
N GLY A 462 18.85 6.49 9.80
CA GLY A 462 20.02 7.13 10.41
C GLY A 462 20.60 6.33 11.58
N GLN A 463 19.73 5.88 12.50
CA GLN A 463 20.11 5.03 13.63
C GLN A 463 20.68 3.68 13.16
N TRP A 464 20.06 3.08 12.14
CA TRP A 464 20.54 1.84 11.53
C TRP A 464 21.95 2.01 10.93
N ILE A 465 22.20 3.09 10.18
CA ILE A 465 23.53 3.41 9.60
C ILE A 465 24.59 3.50 10.71
N GLU A 466 24.32 4.24 11.79
CA GLU A 466 25.25 4.46 12.90
C GLU A 466 25.61 3.16 13.63
N GLN A 467 24.65 2.26 13.79
CA GLN A 467 24.89 0.95 14.39
C GLN A 467 25.74 0.03 13.50
N GLN A 468 25.49 0.00 12.19
CA GLN A 468 26.32 -0.77 11.26
C GLN A 468 27.77 -0.27 11.26
N GLN A 469 27.97 1.05 11.30
CA GLN A 469 29.30 1.65 11.40
C GLN A 469 30.01 1.26 12.71
N SER A 470 29.29 1.28 13.83
CA SER A 470 29.84 0.91 15.14
C SER A 470 30.26 -0.57 15.21
N ALA A 471 29.48 -1.47 14.58
CA ALA A 471 29.81 -2.89 14.48
C ALA A 471 31.02 -3.18 13.57
N ALA A 472 31.23 -2.36 12.53
CA ALA A 472 32.41 -2.46 11.66
C ALA A 472 33.69 -2.00 12.37
N VAL A 473 33.60 -0.99 13.24
CA VAL A 473 34.74 -0.49 14.03
C VAL A 473 35.17 -1.50 15.11
N SER A 474 34.23 -2.20 15.74
CA SER A 474 34.53 -3.20 16.78
C SER A 474 35.13 -4.50 16.24
N THR A 475 34.95 -4.80 14.96
CA THR A 475 35.46 -6.01 14.29
C THR A 475 36.83 -5.83 13.62
N GLY A 476 37.49 -4.68 13.82
CA GLY A 476 38.92 -4.51 13.50
C GLY A 476 39.27 -4.10 12.06
N THR A 477 38.30 -3.63 11.27
CA THR A 477 38.59 -3.02 9.95
C THR A 477 38.70 -1.50 10.10
N SER A 478 39.93 -1.00 10.10
CA SER A 478 40.27 0.38 10.47
C SER A 478 39.86 1.44 9.43
N LYS A 479 39.17 2.50 9.89
CA LYS A 479 39.45 3.90 9.50
C LYS A 479 39.32 4.83 10.72
N THR A 480 40.46 5.40 11.10
CA THR A 480 40.83 6.02 12.38
C THR A 480 40.33 7.46 12.61
N TRP A 481 39.14 7.84 12.12
CA TRP A 481 38.69 9.24 12.19
C TRP A 481 37.53 9.52 13.16
N LEU A 482 37.04 8.52 13.90
CA LEU A 482 35.73 8.57 14.58
C LEU A 482 35.74 8.74 16.12
N GLN A 483 36.86 9.10 16.75
CA GLN A 483 36.85 9.33 18.21
C GLN A 483 36.10 10.60 18.67
N SER A 484 35.68 11.48 17.76
CA SER A 484 35.03 12.76 18.11
C SER A 484 33.50 12.79 17.98
N TRP A 485 32.84 11.68 17.64
CA TRP A 485 31.38 11.65 17.36
C TRP A 485 30.49 11.10 18.48
N PHE A 486 31.05 10.49 19.52
CA PHE A 486 30.29 9.73 20.53
C PHE A 486 29.72 10.57 21.69
N GLY A 487 29.30 11.80 21.42
CA GLY A 487 28.72 12.71 22.43
C GLY A 487 27.20 12.67 22.58
N PHE A 488 26.48 11.81 21.85
CA PHE A 488 25.01 11.77 21.89
C PHE A 488 24.48 10.60 22.72
N ASP A 489 23.73 10.94 23.77
CA ASP A 489 22.96 10.05 24.64
C ASP A 489 21.90 9.28 23.82
N SER A 490 22.32 8.16 23.25
CA SER A 490 21.71 7.48 22.10
C SER A 490 20.45 6.68 22.44
N GLN A 491 19.87 6.87 23.63
CA GLN A 491 18.77 6.03 24.13
C GLN A 491 17.40 6.72 24.18
N LYS A 492 17.28 8.04 23.93
CA LYS A 492 16.00 8.75 24.13
C LYS A 492 15.39 9.43 22.90
N GLN A 493 16.15 9.75 21.86
CA GLN A 493 15.64 10.48 20.68
C GLN A 493 16.27 9.97 19.38
N LEU A 494 15.48 9.91 18.30
CA LEU A 494 15.98 9.60 16.96
C LEU A 494 16.97 10.69 16.51
N PRO A 495 18.00 10.35 15.71
CA PRO A 495 19.02 11.30 15.25
C PRO A 495 18.49 12.21 14.12
N VAL A 496 17.29 12.77 14.26
CA VAL A 496 16.62 13.58 13.24
C VAL A 496 16.23 14.95 13.82
N GLU A 497 16.40 16.01 13.02
CA GLU A 497 15.98 17.37 13.38
C GLU A 497 14.78 17.79 12.54
N SER A 498 13.84 18.49 13.18
CA SER A 498 12.71 19.10 12.49
C SER A 498 13.18 20.33 11.72
N THR A 499 12.95 20.36 10.41
CA THR A 499 13.24 21.54 9.58
C THR A 499 12.13 22.58 9.74
N ALA A 500 12.49 23.85 9.92
CA ALA A 500 11.55 24.97 10.11
C ALA A 500 10.58 25.19 8.92
N ASP A 501 10.95 24.72 7.73
CA ASP A 501 10.17 24.83 6.48
C ASP A 501 9.28 23.61 6.20
N ALA A 502 9.16 22.66 7.14
CA ALA A 502 8.23 21.53 7.01
C ALA A 502 6.79 21.97 7.30
N SER A 503 6.22 22.84 6.45
CA SER A 503 4.77 22.87 6.32
C SER A 503 4.37 21.51 5.78
N GLY A 504 3.90 20.60 6.63
CA GLY A 504 3.35 19.29 6.22
C GLY A 504 2.07 19.40 5.38
N GLU A 505 1.84 20.52 4.71
CA GLU A 505 0.82 20.69 3.70
C GLU A 505 1.14 19.75 2.53
N GLY A 506 0.20 18.86 2.21
CA GLY A 506 0.36 17.90 1.11
C GLY A 506 0.94 16.53 1.50
N GLN A 507 1.34 16.33 2.76
CA GLN A 507 1.79 15.02 3.27
C GLN A 507 0.77 14.45 4.25
N ARG A 508 0.34 13.20 4.02
CA ARG A 508 -0.51 12.49 4.98
C ARG A 508 0.26 12.19 6.25
N ARG A 509 -0.43 12.44 7.38
CA ARG A 509 0.03 12.04 8.70
C ARG A 509 -0.16 10.53 8.88
N PRO A 510 0.65 9.87 9.71
CA PRO A 510 0.49 8.45 10.00
C PRO A 510 -0.82 8.16 10.72
N ILE A 511 -1.86 7.79 9.98
CA ILE A 511 -3.21 7.58 10.52
C ILE A 511 -3.26 6.41 11.52
N ARG A 512 -2.37 5.43 11.35
CA ARG A 512 -2.36 4.20 12.14
C ARG A 512 -1.79 4.43 13.54
N GLN A 513 -0.93 5.43 13.71
CA GLN A 513 -0.49 5.84 15.04
C GLN A 513 -1.66 6.33 15.90
N GLN A 514 -2.61 7.04 15.29
CA GLN A 514 -3.83 7.46 15.98
C GLN A 514 -4.76 6.28 16.26
N GLN A 515 -4.85 5.32 15.33
CA GLN A 515 -5.69 4.12 15.50
C GLN A 515 -5.20 3.23 16.66
N TYR A 516 -3.89 3.12 16.85
CA TYR A 516 -3.27 2.26 17.85
C TYR A 516 -2.84 3.00 19.13
N ASP A 517 -3.19 4.29 19.26
CA ASP A 517 -2.80 5.14 20.39
C ASP A 517 -1.28 5.11 20.69
N ILE A 518 -0.48 5.08 19.61
CA ILE A 518 0.98 5.02 19.73
C ILE A 518 1.47 6.41 20.13
N SER A 519 1.91 6.55 21.37
CA SER A 519 2.68 7.72 21.79
C SER A 519 3.98 7.79 20.97
N GLY A 520 4.29 8.93 20.34
CA GLY A 520 5.42 9.14 19.42
C GLY A 520 6.81 9.10 20.06
N ALA A 521 7.03 8.20 21.03
CA ALA A 521 8.28 8.06 21.75
C ALA A 521 9.26 7.17 20.98
N ALA A 522 10.47 7.66 20.73
CA ALA A 522 11.57 6.90 20.12
C ALA A 522 11.91 5.61 20.87
N SER A 523 11.47 5.48 22.13
CA SER A 523 11.63 4.27 22.94
C SER A 523 10.99 3.03 22.31
N ARG A 524 10.02 3.15 21.39
CA ARG A 524 9.35 2.00 20.73
C ARG A 524 10.18 1.30 19.65
N PHE A 525 11.25 1.93 19.17
CA PHE A 525 12.00 1.46 18.01
C PHE A 525 13.10 0.46 18.36
N VAL A 526 13.37 -0.47 17.44
CA VAL A 526 14.41 -1.52 17.53
C VAL A 526 15.26 -1.54 16.27
N VAL A 527 16.56 -1.83 16.42
CA VAL A 527 17.49 -2.00 15.29
C VAL A 527 18.11 -3.39 15.37
N GLU A 528 17.51 -4.34 14.65
CA GLU A 528 17.94 -5.75 14.64
C GLU A 528 18.12 -6.34 13.23
N ASP A 529 17.57 -5.71 12.19
CA ASP A 529 17.64 -6.21 10.81
C ASP A 529 18.92 -5.77 10.08
N LYS A 530 19.40 -6.64 9.19
CA LYS A 530 20.54 -6.36 8.29
C LYS A 530 20.15 -5.61 7.02
N ASN A 531 18.86 -5.61 6.69
CA ASN A 531 18.26 -4.88 5.58
C ASN A 531 17.53 -3.65 6.14
N ALA A 532 17.84 -2.46 5.61
CA ALA A 532 17.27 -1.20 6.10
C ALA A 532 15.78 -1.06 5.77
N ALA A 533 15.31 -1.63 4.65
CA ALA A 533 13.90 -1.65 4.30
C ALA A 533 13.12 -2.56 5.25
N THR A 534 13.62 -3.77 5.54
CA THR A 534 13.05 -4.66 6.57
C THR A 534 13.02 -4.00 7.95
N HIS A 535 14.09 -3.29 8.31
CA HIS A 535 14.17 -2.52 9.56
C HIS A 535 13.05 -1.48 9.67
N LEU A 536 12.75 -0.75 8.60
CA LEU A 536 11.64 0.21 8.56
C LEU A 536 10.30 -0.48 8.76
N VAL A 537 10.05 -1.57 8.02
CA VAL A 537 8.77 -2.29 8.09
C VAL A 537 8.55 -2.92 9.47
N ARG A 538 9.58 -3.49 10.11
CA ARG A 538 9.49 -4.01 11.48
C ARG A 538 9.05 -2.93 12.47
N ASN A 539 9.65 -1.74 12.36
CA ASN A 539 9.33 -0.60 13.24
C ASN A 539 7.98 0.04 12.93
N ALA A 540 7.52 -0.03 11.67
CA ALA A 540 6.15 0.28 11.31
C ALA A 540 5.17 -0.70 11.99
N MET A 541 5.49 -1.99 12.07
CA MET A 541 4.62 -3.04 12.62
C MET A 541 4.69 -3.22 14.15
N GLY A 542 5.45 -2.40 14.89
CA GLY A 542 5.50 -2.44 16.36
C GLY A 542 6.90 -2.31 16.96
N GLY A 543 7.96 -2.58 16.17
CA GLY A 543 9.34 -2.41 16.60
C GLY A 543 9.69 -3.30 17.80
N LYS A 544 9.94 -2.67 18.97
CA LYS A 544 10.22 -3.41 20.21
C LYS A 544 9.04 -4.22 20.74
N ASP A 545 7.81 -3.81 20.41
CA ASP A 545 6.61 -4.56 20.78
C ASP A 545 6.46 -5.78 19.84
N LYS A 546 7.12 -6.88 20.23
CA LYS A 546 7.11 -8.12 19.46
C LYS A 546 5.72 -8.73 19.37
N ASP A 547 4.89 -8.54 20.39
CA ASP A 547 3.52 -9.05 20.41
C ASP A 547 2.68 -8.35 19.32
N MET A 548 2.82 -7.03 19.18
CA MET A 548 2.17 -6.26 18.11
C MET A 548 2.66 -6.68 16.71
N VAL A 549 3.98 -6.86 16.54
CA VAL A 549 4.56 -7.33 15.27
C VAL A 549 3.97 -8.70 14.88
N CYS A 550 3.96 -9.65 15.81
CA CYS A 550 3.38 -10.97 15.60
C CYS A 550 1.88 -10.89 15.29
N ALA A 551 1.12 -10.07 16.03
CA ALA A 551 -0.31 -9.91 15.84
C ALA A 551 -0.65 -9.39 14.42
N LEU A 552 -0.01 -8.31 13.98
CA LEU A 552 -0.26 -7.71 12.66
C LEU A 552 0.13 -8.64 11.50
N LEU A 553 1.18 -9.44 11.67
CA LEU A 553 1.66 -10.38 10.67
C LEU A 553 0.86 -11.69 10.64
N THR A 554 0.21 -12.06 11.74
CA THR A 554 -0.65 -13.25 11.81
C THR A 554 -1.92 -13.10 10.98
N LEU A 555 -2.47 -11.89 10.88
CA LEU A 555 -3.74 -11.65 10.20
C LEU A 555 -3.69 -12.03 8.71
N PRO A 556 -4.60 -12.92 8.22
CA PRO A 556 -4.63 -13.32 6.83
C PRO A 556 -5.45 -12.33 5.98
N SER A 557 -5.17 -12.32 4.68
CA SER A 557 -6.04 -11.67 3.69
C SER A 557 -7.44 -12.32 3.69
N PRO A 558 -8.54 -11.54 3.55
CA PRO A 558 -8.60 -10.08 3.35
C PRO A 558 -8.70 -9.28 4.67
N TYR A 559 -8.53 -9.92 5.82
CA TYR A 559 -8.76 -9.29 7.12
C TYR A 559 -7.62 -8.34 7.53
N SER A 560 -6.38 -8.72 7.20
CA SER A 560 -5.16 -7.89 7.31
C SER A 560 -5.35 -6.46 6.79
N ARG A 561 -6.06 -6.29 5.66
CA ARG A 561 -6.31 -4.99 5.01
C ARG A 561 -7.00 -3.95 5.90
N ARG A 562 -7.68 -4.39 6.97
CA ARG A 562 -8.31 -3.49 7.96
C ARG A 562 -7.31 -2.84 8.91
N TYR A 563 -6.12 -3.44 9.05
CA TYR A 563 -5.11 -3.07 10.05
C TYR A 563 -3.82 -2.56 9.41
N ARG A 564 -3.47 -3.06 8.23
CA ARG A 564 -2.31 -2.62 7.46
C ARG A 564 -2.56 -2.76 5.97
N ASP A 565 -1.85 -1.97 5.19
CA ASP A 565 -1.81 -2.12 3.74
C ASP A 565 -0.74 -3.11 3.29
N ASP A 566 -0.69 -3.38 1.99
CA ASP A 566 0.54 -3.84 1.35
C ASP A 566 1.66 -2.83 1.64
N VAL A 567 2.88 -3.33 1.86
CA VAL A 567 4.01 -2.46 2.19
C VAL A 567 5.18 -2.84 1.30
N THR A 568 5.61 -1.89 0.49
CA THR A 568 6.83 -1.99 -0.33
C THR A 568 7.73 -0.82 -0.03
N VAL A 569 8.99 -1.10 0.29
CA VAL A 569 9.98 -0.09 0.68
C VAL A 569 11.28 -0.34 -0.05
N GLU A 570 11.86 0.72 -0.62
CA GLU A 570 13.22 0.76 -1.15
C GLU A 570 14.04 1.82 -0.42
N VAL A 571 15.27 1.48 -0.03
CA VAL A 571 16.23 2.41 0.59
C VAL A 571 17.49 2.45 -0.23
N ILE A 572 17.81 3.61 -0.81
CA ILE A 572 18.93 3.81 -1.73
C ILE A 572 20.01 4.63 -1.02
N PHE A 573 21.21 4.05 -0.89
CA PHE A 573 22.34 4.68 -0.20
C PHE A 573 23.34 5.27 -1.20
N PHE A 574 23.56 6.58 -1.10
CA PHE A 574 24.56 7.29 -1.90
C PHE A 574 25.90 7.30 -1.18
N GLY A 575 26.98 7.11 -1.93
CA GLY A 575 28.30 6.93 -1.35
C GLY A 575 29.43 6.91 -2.38
N GLN A 576 30.65 6.78 -1.87
CA GLN A 576 31.83 6.44 -2.66
C GLN A 576 32.14 4.96 -2.44
N GLY A 577 32.02 4.17 -3.50
CA GLY A 577 32.27 2.73 -3.50
C GLY A 577 33.41 2.35 -4.45
N PRO A 578 33.88 1.10 -4.40
CA PRO A 578 34.79 0.57 -5.42
C PRO A 578 34.12 0.61 -6.80
N ASP A 579 34.94 0.67 -7.85
CA ASP A 579 34.49 0.56 -9.24
C ASP A 579 35.02 -0.75 -9.85
N SER A 580 34.32 -1.85 -9.55
CA SER A 580 34.49 -3.14 -10.24
C SER A 580 33.49 -3.32 -11.38
N ARG A 581 32.65 -2.30 -11.64
CA ARG A 581 31.53 -2.32 -12.59
C ARG A 581 30.50 -3.43 -12.34
N THR A 582 30.41 -3.93 -11.11
CA THR A 582 29.49 -5.01 -10.72
C THR A 582 28.32 -4.51 -9.88
N VAL A 583 27.23 -5.27 -9.92
CA VAL A 583 26.13 -5.19 -8.95
C VAL A 583 26.02 -6.58 -8.34
N GLU A 584 26.18 -6.67 -7.02
CA GLU A 584 26.30 -7.94 -6.31
C GLU A 584 25.18 -8.07 -5.27
N VAL A 585 24.59 -9.26 -5.18
CA VAL A 585 23.60 -9.55 -4.14
C VAL A 585 24.29 -9.58 -2.78
N ASN A 586 23.81 -8.77 -1.85
CA ASN A 586 24.25 -8.76 -0.46
C ASN A 586 23.57 -9.89 0.30
N GLN A 587 24.23 -11.04 0.35
CA GLN A 587 23.71 -12.29 0.93
C GLN A 587 23.31 -12.17 2.42
N GLU A 588 23.93 -11.27 3.19
CA GLU A 588 23.59 -11.09 4.61
C GLU A 588 22.26 -10.37 4.85
N ALA A 589 21.81 -9.60 3.86
CA ALA A 589 20.61 -8.74 3.93
C ALA A 589 19.58 -9.07 2.84
N THR A 590 19.72 -10.26 2.22
CA THR A 590 18.81 -10.81 1.22
C THR A 590 18.25 -12.12 1.75
N ALA A 591 16.98 -12.38 1.48
CA ALA A 591 16.35 -13.65 1.79
C ALA A 591 17.09 -14.80 1.08
N PRO A 592 17.39 -15.92 1.75
CA PRO A 592 17.94 -17.08 1.05
C PRO A 592 16.93 -17.59 0.02
N GLU A 593 17.39 -17.92 -1.19
CA GLU A 593 16.53 -18.55 -2.20
C GLU A 593 15.90 -19.83 -1.61
N GLU A 594 14.57 -19.90 -1.55
CA GLU A 594 13.91 -21.16 -1.21
C GLU A 594 14.25 -22.16 -2.33
N PRO A 595 14.78 -23.35 -2.01
CA PRO A 595 15.03 -24.36 -3.03
C PRO A 595 13.69 -24.67 -3.70
N VAL A 596 13.63 -24.50 -5.03
CA VAL A 596 12.44 -24.80 -5.83
C VAL A 596 12.00 -26.21 -5.49
N LYS A 597 10.94 -26.34 -4.67
CA LYS A 597 10.35 -27.63 -4.38
C LYS A 597 9.82 -28.15 -5.70
N SER A 598 10.48 -29.15 -6.26
CA SER A 598 9.98 -29.89 -7.41
C SER A 598 8.56 -30.33 -7.08
N LYS A 599 7.57 -29.77 -7.77
CA LYS A 599 6.19 -30.26 -7.69
C LYS A 599 6.22 -31.70 -8.20
N LEU A 600 6.12 -32.65 -7.27
CA LEU A 600 5.97 -34.09 -7.55
C LEU A 600 4.56 -34.38 -8.06
#